data_AF-A0AAD5G5X1-F1
#
_entry.id   AF-A0AAD5G5X1-F1
#
_cell.length_a   1.000
_cell.length_b   1.000
_cell.length_c   1.000
_cell.angle_alpha   90.00
_cell.angle_beta   90.00
_cell.angle_gamma   90.00
#
_symmetry.space_group_name_H-M   'P 1'
#
loop_
_entity.id
_entity.type
_entity.pdbx_description
1 polymer ?
#
loop_
_entity_poly.entity_id
_entity_poly.type
_entity_poly.pdbx_seq_one_letter_code
_entity_poly.pdbx_strand_id
1 'polypeptide(L)'
;MFDNIDHLFDLPDGHFYAVMDCFCEPNWQNSPQYKIGYCQQSPNKVEWPKHQLGPKPPLYFNAGMFIFEPKNVDLERVKVVHYYTDGSKPWRYTGKEKNMDRDDIKMLVKKWWNIFNDETLDYWRICEHSIGTPLTAVEKPTPVLTKSGRRYITATSAA
;
A
#
# COMPACT_ATOMS: atom_id res chain seq x y z
N MET A 1 7.68 -14.38 3.66
CA MET A 1 8.09 -13.44 2.61
C MET A 1 6.90 -13.37 1.69
N PHE A 2 6.26 -12.21 1.54
CA PHE A 2 5.12 -12.09 0.64
C PHE A 2 5.65 -12.38 -0.77
N ASP A 3 5.09 -13.39 -1.44
CA ASP A 3 5.35 -13.54 -2.86
C ASP A 3 4.82 -12.30 -3.57
N ASN A 4 5.64 -11.75 -4.47
CA ASN A 4 5.30 -10.54 -5.18
C ASN A 4 4.06 -10.82 -6.06
N ILE A 5 3.00 -10.03 -5.88
CA ILE A 5 1.73 -10.15 -6.62
C ILE A 5 1.81 -9.57 -8.05
N ASP A 6 3.02 -9.50 -8.60
CA ASP A 6 3.33 -9.05 -9.96
C ASP A 6 2.46 -9.70 -11.04
N HIS A 7 2.07 -10.97 -10.85
CA HIS A 7 1.23 -11.70 -11.79
C HIS A 7 -0.14 -11.02 -12.03
N LEU A 8 -0.59 -10.14 -11.14
CA LEU A 8 -1.81 -9.35 -11.34
C LEU A 8 -1.68 -8.33 -12.47
N PHE A 9 -0.46 -7.94 -12.86
CA PHE A 9 -0.23 -7.07 -14.03
C PHE A 9 -0.47 -7.77 -15.35
N ASP A 10 -0.48 -9.10 -15.39
CA ASP A 10 -0.74 -9.89 -16.60
C ASP A 10 -2.24 -10.16 -16.79
N LEU A 11 -3.10 -9.74 -15.85
CA LEU A 11 -4.54 -9.93 -15.92
C LEU A 11 -5.23 -8.88 -16.81
N PRO A 12 -6.39 -9.19 -17.41
CA PRO A 12 -7.07 -8.28 -18.33
C PRO A 12 -7.38 -6.89 -17.74
N ASP A 13 -7.25 -5.86 -18.58
CA ASP A 13 -7.60 -4.48 -18.22
C ASP A 13 -9.08 -4.30 -17.85
N GLY A 14 -9.40 -3.18 -17.19
CA GLY A 14 -10.78 -2.77 -16.89
C GLY A 14 -11.46 -3.50 -15.73
N HIS A 15 -10.71 -4.29 -14.96
CA HIS A 15 -11.21 -5.04 -13.81
C HIS A 15 -10.55 -4.56 -12.51
N PHE A 16 -11.22 -4.88 -11.41
CA PHE A 16 -10.71 -4.62 -10.07
C PHE A 16 -10.18 -5.92 -9.46
N TYR A 17 -8.90 -5.94 -9.12
CA TYR A 17 -8.23 -7.13 -8.61
C TYR A 17 -7.91 -6.99 -7.13
N ALA A 18 -8.09 -8.09 -6.40
CA ALA A 18 -7.80 -8.20 -4.99
C ALA A 18 -7.20 -9.57 -4.70
N VAL A 19 -6.25 -9.62 -3.76
CA VAL A 19 -5.62 -10.87 -3.33
C VAL A 19 -6.32 -11.37 -2.08
N MET A 20 -6.75 -12.63 -2.09
CA MET A 20 -7.30 -13.29 -0.90
C MET A 20 -6.21 -13.42 0.16
N ASP A 21 -6.56 -13.18 1.41
CA ASP A 21 -5.62 -13.31 2.52
C ASP A 21 -5.26 -14.77 2.79
N CYS A 22 -4.06 -15.02 3.33
CA CYS A 22 -3.68 -16.35 3.79
C CYS A 22 -3.78 -16.46 5.30
N PHE A 23 -4.91 -17.00 5.78
CA PHE A 23 -5.06 -17.39 7.19
C PHE A 23 -4.06 -18.43 7.68
N CYS A 24 -3.24 -18.98 6.78
CA CYS A 24 -2.16 -19.90 7.05
C CYS A 24 -0.87 -19.22 7.55
N GLU A 25 -0.80 -17.88 7.50
CA GLU A 25 0.40 -17.12 7.84
C GLU A 25 0.55 -16.90 9.34
N PRO A 26 1.78 -16.82 9.88
CA PRO A 26 2.04 -16.61 11.31
C PRO A 26 1.33 -15.39 11.91
N ASN A 27 1.09 -14.34 11.11
CA ASN A 27 0.36 -13.15 11.56
C ASN A 27 -1.08 -13.46 11.97
N TRP A 28 -1.65 -14.56 11.48
CA TRP A 28 -2.98 -15.05 11.82
C TRP A 28 -3.00 -16.06 12.97
N GLN A 29 -1.88 -16.28 13.68
CA GLN A 29 -1.73 -17.36 14.67
C GLN A 29 -2.80 -17.43 15.77
N ASN A 30 -3.39 -16.29 16.11
CA ASN A 30 -4.43 -16.20 17.14
C ASN A 30 -5.84 -16.54 16.62
N SER A 31 -6.02 -16.61 15.30
CA SER A 31 -7.30 -16.88 14.65
C SER A 31 -7.70 -18.38 14.73
N PRO A 32 -9.01 -18.70 14.80
CA PRO A 32 -9.48 -20.09 14.67
C PRO A 32 -9.05 -20.74 13.35
N GLN A 33 -9.00 -19.97 12.26
CA GLN A 33 -8.60 -20.40 10.92
C GLN A 33 -7.18 -20.93 10.90
N TYR A 34 -6.23 -20.17 11.46
CA TYR A 34 -4.83 -20.59 11.55
C TYR A 34 -4.67 -21.85 12.40
N LYS A 35 -5.37 -21.92 13.53
CA LYS A 35 -5.30 -23.06 14.47
C LYS A 35 -5.74 -24.38 13.83
N ILE A 36 -6.68 -24.35 12.89
CA ILE A 36 -7.10 -25.53 12.13
C ILE A 36 -6.29 -25.74 10.84
N GLY A 37 -5.30 -24.89 10.56
CA GLY A 37 -4.50 -24.94 9.32
C GLY A 37 -5.27 -24.50 8.07
N TYR A 38 -6.41 -23.83 8.21
CA TYR A 38 -7.23 -23.37 7.09
C TYR A 38 -6.53 -22.27 6.31
N CYS A 39 -6.60 -22.37 4.98
CA CYS A 39 -5.98 -21.45 4.04
C CYS A 39 -6.96 -21.12 2.92
N GLN A 40 -7.30 -19.83 2.70
CA GLN A 40 -8.23 -19.47 1.62
C GLN A 40 -7.63 -19.71 0.23
N GLN A 41 -6.32 -19.54 0.10
CA GLN A 41 -5.57 -19.80 -1.13
C GLN A 41 -5.36 -21.30 -1.38
N SER A 42 -5.64 -22.16 -0.40
CA SER A 42 -5.56 -23.62 -0.52
C SER A 42 -6.80 -24.26 0.10
N PRO A 43 -7.99 -24.09 -0.52
CA PRO A 43 -9.27 -24.47 0.06
C PRO A 43 -9.41 -25.99 0.30
N ASN A 44 -8.60 -26.80 -0.38
CA ASN A 44 -8.58 -28.26 -0.27
C ASN A 44 -7.62 -28.77 0.81
N LYS A 45 -6.83 -27.89 1.45
CA LYS A 45 -5.83 -28.29 2.45
C LYS A 45 -6.48 -28.87 3.72
N VAL A 46 -7.64 -28.34 4.09
CA VAL A 46 -8.39 -28.72 5.29
C VAL A 46 -9.88 -28.65 4.98
N GLU A 47 -10.62 -29.68 5.38
CA GLU A 47 -12.09 -29.65 5.34
C GLU A 47 -12.63 -28.71 6.43
N TRP A 48 -13.53 -27.80 6.07
CA TRP A 48 -14.04 -26.81 7.02
C TRP A 48 -14.91 -27.46 8.11
N PRO A 49 -14.55 -27.35 9.41
CA PRO A 49 -15.27 -28.04 10.47
C PRO A 49 -16.57 -27.31 10.84
N LYS A 50 -17.59 -27.43 9.98
CA LYS A 50 -18.86 -26.69 10.08
C LYS A 50 -19.57 -26.89 11.42
N HIS A 51 -19.47 -28.08 12.00
CA HIS A 51 -20.09 -28.40 13.30
C HIS A 51 -19.46 -27.65 14.47
N GLN A 52 -18.19 -27.24 14.38
CA GLN A 52 -17.45 -26.57 15.46
C GLN A 52 -17.37 -25.05 15.27
N LEU A 53 -17.16 -24.60 14.03
CA LEU A 53 -16.91 -23.19 13.70
C LEU A 53 -18.09 -22.50 12.99
N GLY A 54 -19.19 -23.22 12.76
CA GLY A 54 -20.33 -22.71 12.01
C GLY A 54 -20.07 -22.61 10.51
N PRO A 55 -20.83 -21.78 9.77
CA PRO A 55 -20.66 -21.64 8.32
C PRO A 55 -19.27 -21.11 7.97
N LYS A 56 -18.75 -21.54 6.82
CA LYS A 56 -17.46 -21.06 6.30
C LYS A 56 -17.55 -19.54 6.10
N PRO A 57 -16.57 -18.75 6.59
CA PRO A 57 -16.59 -17.30 6.42
C PRO A 57 -16.53 -16.93 4.93
N PRO A 58 -17.10 -15.78 4.54
CA PRO A 58 -16.89 -15.20 3.21
C PRO A 58 -15.40 -15.04 2.88
N LEU A 59 -15.10 -14.84 1.59
CA LEU A 59 -13.73 -14.56 1.17
C LEU A 59 -13.24 -13.26 1.84
N TYR A 60 -12.07 -13.33 2.45
CA TYR A 60 -11.42 -12.18 3.07
C TYR A 60 -10.25 -11.81 2.18
N PHE A 61 -10.24 -10.56 1.74
CA PHE A 61 -9.21 -10.03 0.85
C PHE A 61 -8.28 -9.13 1.65
N ASN A 62 -6.99 -9.18 1.36
CA ASN A 62 -6.01 -8.33 2.01
C ASN A 62 -6.37 -6.86 1.75
N ALA A 63 -6.81 -6.15 2.79
CA ALA A 63 -7.31 -4.78 2.68
C ALA A 63 -6.24 -3.75 2.30
N GLY A 64 -4.95 -4.14 2.32
CA GLY A 64 -3.83 -3.26 2.00
C GLY A 64 -3.54 -3.11 0.52
N MET A 65 -4.19 -3.90 -0.36
CA MET A 65 -3.84 -3.91 -1.79
C MET A 65 -5.06 -4.05 -2.68
N PHE A 66 -5.65 -2.91 -3.02
CA PHE A 66 -6.46 -2.78 -4.22
C PHE A 66 -5.56 -2.29 -5.36
N ILE A 67 -5.50 -3.05 -6.45
CA ILE A 67 -4.71 -2.68 -7.62
C ILE A 67 -5.67 -2.16 -8.68
N PHE A 68 -5.46 -0.90 -9.06
CA PHE A 68 -6.08 -0.30 -10.22
C PHE A 68 -5.04 -0.13 -11.32
N GLU A 69 -5.47 -0.34 -12.54
CA GLU A 69 -4.68 0.03 -13.70
C GLU A 69 -4.42 1.55 -13.71
N PRO A 70 -3.16 2.00 -13.90
CA PRO A 70 -2.83 3.43 -13.86
C PRO A 70 -3.69 4.30 -14.76
N LYS A 71 -4.12 3.80 -15.93
CA LYS A 71 -4.98 4.55 -16.86
C LYS A 71 -6.38 4.85 -16.32
N ASN A 72 -6.82 4.09 -15.32
CA ASN A 72 -8.11 4.24 -14.65
C ASN A 72 -7.99 5.04 -13.34
N VAL A 73 -6.81 5.56 -13.01
CA VAL A 73 -6.54 6.34 -11.81
C VAL A 73 -6.14 7.76 -12.19
N ASP A 74 -6.89 8.75 -11.69
CA ASP A 74 -6.46 10.15 -11.74
C ASP A 74 -5.34 10.38 -10.71
N LEU A 75 -4.10 10.37 -11.21
CA LEU A 75 -2.90 10.50 -10.38
C LEU A 75 -2.79 11.83 -9.65
N GLU A 76 -3.47 12.88 -10.11
CA GLU A 76 -3.53 14.17 -9.41
C GLU A 76 -4.41 14.10 -8.15
N ARG A 77 -5.24 13.06 -8.02
CA ARG A 77 -6.10 12.82 -6.85
C ARG A 77 -5.56 11.75 -5.91
N VAL A 78 -4.49 11.06 -6.32
CA VAL A 78 -3.82 10.05 -5.48
C VAL A 78 -3.11 10.73 -4.32
N LYS A 79 -3.36 10.26 -3.11
CA LYS A 79 -2.74 10.79 -1.87
C LYS A 79 -1.58 9.94 -1.37
N VAL A 80 -1.61 8.64 -1.63
CA VAL A 80 -0.64 7.66 -1.14
C VAL A 80 -0.35 6.67 -2.27
N VAL A 81 0.93 6.39 -2.47
CA VAL A 81 1.41 5.37 -3.42
C VAL A 81 2.19 4.34 -2.62
N HIS A 82 1.89 3.05 -2.83
CA HIS A 82 2.63 1.94 -2.24
C HIS A 82 3.51 1.28 -3.31
N TYR A 83 4.83 1.43 -3.18
CA TYR A 83 5.83 0.87 -4.10
C TYR A 83 6.10 -0.61 -3.79
N TYR A 84 5.21 -1.47 -4.27
CA TYR A 84 5.22 -2.89 -3.92
C TYR A 84 6.05 -3.76 -4.88
N THR A 85 5.94 -3.52 -6.19
CA THR A 85 6.57 -4.37 -7.22
C THR A 85 8.07 -4.14 -7.35
N ASP A 86 8.80 -5.16 -7.80
CA ASP A 86 10.22 -5.03 -8.14
C ASP A 86 10.40 -3.97 -9.23
N GLY A 87 11.51 -3.23 -9.14
CA GLY A 87 11.77 -2.06 -9.96
C GLY A 87 10.98 -0.79 -9.60
N SER A 88 9.94 -0.86 -8.76
CA SER A 88 9.14 0.33 -8.40
C SER A 88 9.73 1.21 -7.31
N LYS A 89 10.67 0.72 -6.50
CA LYS A 89 11.27 1.45 -5.36
C LYS A 89 12.16 2.59 -5.87
N PRO A 90 11.78 3.87 -5.72
CA PRO A 90 12.49 4.98 -6.37
C PRO A 90 13.95 5.13 -5.94
N TRP A 91 14.25 4.87 -4.67
CA TRP A 91 15.61 4.91 -4.10
C TRP A 91 16.53 3.76 -4.56
N ARG A 92 15.97 2.76 -5.27
CA ARG A 92 16.73 1.66 -5.89
C ARG A 92 16.61 1.66 -7.41
N TYR A 93 16.09 2.73 -8.00
CA TYR A 93 15.80 2.76 -9.43
C TYR A 93 17.08 2.83 -10.27
N THR A 94 17.31 1.80 -11.08
CA THR A 94 18.50 1.68 -11.95
C THR A 94 18.18 1.78 -13.44
N GLY A 95 16.90 1.72 -13.81
CA GLY A 95 16.43 1.59 -15.19
C GLY A 95 16.66 0.21 -15.83
N LYS A 96 17.09 -0.80 -15.06
CA LYS A 96 17.51 -2.12 -15.59
C LYS A 96 16.72 -3.31 -15.04
N GLU A 97 16.03 -3.17 -13.91
CA GLU A 97 15.27 -4.27 -13.32
C GLU A 97 13.92 -4.44 -14.03
N LYS A 98 13.26 -5.57 -13.73
CA LYS A 98 11.89 -5.87 -14.18
C LYS A 98 10.97 -4.68 -13.88
N ASN A 99 10.07 -4.37 -14.82
CA ASN A 99 9.09 -3.28 -14.75
C ASN A 99 9.63 -1.85 -14.86
N MET A 100 10.95 -1.61 -14.78
CA MET A 100 11.51 -0.25 -14.84
C MET A 100 11.34 0.42 -16.23
N ASP A 101 11.01 -0.35 -17.26
CA ASP A 101 10.69 0.16 -18.60
C ASP A 101 9.27 0.74 -18.71
N ARG A 102 8.37 0.46 -17.75
CA ARG A 102 7.00 0.97 -17.77
C ARG A 102 6.92 2.48 -17.51
N ASP A 103 6.07 3.15 -18.27
CA ASP A 103 5.93 4.62 -18.23
C ASP A 103 5.34 5.13 -16.91
N ASP A 104 4.39 4.39 -16.33
CA ASP A 104 3.80 4.70 -15.04
C ASP A 104 4.86 4.65 -13.92
N ILE A 105 5.73 3.64 -13.92
CA ILE A 105 6.83 3.51 -12.97
C ILE A 105 7.83 4.66 -13.13
N LYS A 106 8.28 4.94 -14.36
CA LYS A 106 9.20 6.07 -14.64
C LYS A 106 8.65 7.40 -14.12
N MET A 107 7.36 7.66 -14.34
CA MET A 107 6.70 8.87 -13.87
C MET A 107 6.60 8.92 -12.34
N LEU A 108 6.22 7.83 -11.66
CA LEU A 108 6.14 7.79 -10.20
C LEU A 108 7.53 7.98 -9.55
N VAL A 109 8.55 7.33 -10.09
CA VAL A 109 9.95 7.50 -9.67
C VAL A 109 10.39 8.94 -9.83
N LYS A 110 10.07 9.58 -10.96
CA LYS A 110 10.36 11.01 -11.18
C LYS A 110 9.65 11.91 -10.17
N LYS A 111 8.34 11.69 -9.92
CA LYS A 111 7.58 12.45 -8.90
C LYS A 111 8.21 12.28 -7.51
N TRP A 112 8.65 11.08 -7.15
CA TRP A 112 9.33 10.83 -5.87
C TRP A 112 10.65 11.60 -5.77
N TRP A 113 11.52 11.53 -6.79
CA TRP A 113 12.81 12.25 -6.78
C TRP A 113 12.64 13.78 -6.79
N ASN A 114 11.59 14.30 -7.43
CA ASN A 114 11.27 15.72 -7.35
C ASN A 114 10.97 16.17 -5.91
N ILE A 115 10.24 15.35 -5.13
CA ILE A 115 9.96 15.63 -3.72
C ILE A 115 11.22 15.46 -2.88
N PHE A 116 11.99 14.39 -3.09
CA PHE A 116 13.20 14.11 -2.31
C PHE A 116 14.27 15.20 -2.47
N ASN A 117 14.42 15.73 -3.67
CA ASN A 117 15.39 16.80 -3.97
C ASN A 117 14.84 18.21 -3.72
N ASP A 118 13.59 18.36 -3.25
CA ASP A 118 13.03 19.66 -2.91
C ASP A 118 13.62 20.15 -1.59
N GLU A 119 14.61 21.04 -1.67
CA GLU A 119 15.28 21.61 -0.49
C GLU A 119 14.31 22.38 0.43
N THR A 120 13.14 22.79 -0.05
CA THR A 120 12.12 23.46 0.78
C THR A 120 11.40 22.50 1.74
N LEU A 121 11.58 21.20 1.54
CA LEU A 121 11.10 20.13 2.43
C LEU A 121 12.21 19.60 3.34
N ASP A 122 13.42 20.13 3.24
CA ASP A 122 14.55 19.75 4.10
C ASP A 122 14.35 20.34 5.50
N TYR A 123 13.68 19.55 6.35
CA TYR A 123 13.38 19.90 7.74
C TYR A 123 14.64 20.32 8.52
N TRP A 124 15.79 19.70 8.25
CA TRP A 124 17.03 20.02 8.96
C TRP A 124 17.51 21.44 8.64
N ARG A 125 17.55 21.81 7.35
CA ARG A 125 17.89 23.18 6.93
C ARG A 125 16.90 24.22 7.43
N ILE A 126 15.60 23.90 7.49
CA ILE A 126 14.58 24.81 8.01
C ILE A 126 14.79 25.04 9.52
N CYS A 127 15.12 23.98 10.26
CA CYS A 127 15.38 24.07 11.70
C CYS A 127 16.71 24.74 12.04
N GLU A 128 17.77 24.59 11.24
CA GLU A 128 19.05 25.28 11.47
C GLU A 128 18.95 26.81 11.35
N HIS A 129 18.03 27.33 10.53
CA HIS A 129 17.75 28.78 10.46
C HIS A 129 16.82 29.27 11.59
N SER A 130 16.28 28.35 12.40
CA SER A 130 15.35 28.62 13.50
C SER A 130 16.03 28.44 14.86
N ILE A 131 17.20 29.06 15.04
CA ILE A 131 17.92 29.05 16.33
C ILE A 131 17.10 29.87 17.34
N GLY A 132 16.28 29.20 18.16
CA GLY A 132 15.71 29.86 19.34
C GLY A 132 14.46 29.26 19.98
N THR A 133 13.83 28.21 19.42
CA THR A 133 12.66 27.62 20.09
C THR A 133 12.77 26.09 20.14
N PRO A 134 12.79 25.47 21.34
CA PRO A 134 12.73 24.02 21.45
C PRO A 134 11.38 23.54 20.88
N LEU A 135 11.42 22.70 19.86
CA LEU A 135 10.22 22.15 19.25
C LEU A 135 9.72 20.95 20.06
N THR A 136 8.51 21.08 20.60
CA THR A 136 7.70 19.93 21.04
C THR A 136 7.33 19.09 19.82
N ALA A 137 7.30 17.77 19.98
CA ALA A 137 6.89 16.85 18.93
C ALA A 137 5.53 17.30 18.37
N VAL A 138 5.47 17.59 17.07
CA VAL A 138 4.22 17.97 16.44
C VAL A 138 3.36 16.71 16.35
N GLU A 139 2.42 16.56 17.28
CA GLU A 139 1.51 15.40 17.37
C GLU A 139 0.58 15.27 16.14
N LYS A 140 0.60 16.24 15.21
CA LYS A 140 -0.22 16.26 14.01
C LYS A 140 0.65 16.57 12.78
N PRO A 141 0.58 15.77 11.70
CA PRO A 141 1.28 16.10 10.46
C PRO A 141 0.89 17.52 10.01
N THR A 142 1.88 18.38 9.81
CA THR A 142 1.66 19.70 9.22
C THR A 142 1.00 19.50 7.86
N PRO A 143 -0.21 20.04 7.62
CA PRO A 143 -0.83 19.90 6.32
C PRO A 143 0.08 20.56 5.29
N VAL A 144 0.43 19.82 4.23
CA VAL A 144 1.07 20.40 3.06
C VAL A 144 0.19 21.56 2.62
N LEU A 145 0.76 22.77 2.62
CA LEU A 145 0.12 24.01 2.17
C LEU A 145 -0.22 23.85 0.69
N THR A 146 -1.42 23.36 0.42
CA THR A 146 -2.01 23.41 -0.91
C THR A 146 -2.58 24.80 -1.10
N LYS A 147 -2.13 25.52 -2.14
CA LYS A 147 -2.69 26.83 -2.57
C LYS A 147 -4.15 26.77 -3.02
N SER A 148 -4.88 25.68 -2.79
CA SER A 148 -6.31 25.62 -3.02
C SER A 148 -6.96 24.70 -1.99
N GLY A 149 -7.67 25.31 -1.04
CA GLY A 149 -8.34 24.60 0.04
C GLY A 149 -9.42 23.67 -0.50
N ARG A 150 -9.37 22.40 -0.09
CA ARG A 150 -10.51 21.48 -0.19
C ARG A 150 -10.74 20.81 1.16
N ARG A 151 -11.99 20.89 1.64
CA ARG A 151 -12.47 20.23 2.86
C ARG A 151 -12.30 18.72 2.75
N TYR A 152 -11.70 18.10 3.75
CA TYR A 152 -11.61 16.65 3.90
C TYR A 152 -12.88 16.12 4.57
N ILE A 153 -13.40 14.99 4.06
CA ILE A 153 -14.41 14.17 4.74
C ILE A 153 -13.66 13.02 5.40
N THR A 154 -13.88 12.81 6.70
CA THR A 154 -13.35 11.70 7.48
C THR A 154 -14.08 10.40 7.13
N ALA A 155 -13.34 9.34 6.81
CA ALA A 155 -13.86 7.99 6.73
C ALA A 155 -13.86 7.37 8.14
N THR A 156 -14.91 6.63 8.49
CA THR A 156 -15.03 5.91 9.77
C THR A 156 -14.07 4.73 9.83
N SER A 157 -13.40 4.56 10.97
CA SER A 157 -12.54 3.41 11.29
C SER A 157 -13.34 2.11 11.21
N ALA A 158 -12.83 1.12 10.48
CA ALA A 158 -13.29 -0.27 10.58
C ALA A 158 -12.63 -0.91 11.82
N ALA A 159 -13.43 -1.66 12.59
CA ALA A 159 -13.00 -2.44 13.75
C ALA A 159 -12.55 -3.85 13.33
#